data_AF-A0A8H8TVF3-F1
#
_entry.id   AF-A0A8H8TVF3-F1
#
_cell.length_a   1.000
_cell.length_b   1.000
_cell.length_c   1.000
_cell.angle_alpha   90.00
_cell.angle_beta   90.00
_cell.angle_gamma   90.00
#
_symmetry.space_group_name_H-M   'P 1'
#
loop_
_entity.id
_entity.type
_entity.pdbx_description
1 polymer ?
#
loop_
_entity_poly.entity_id
_entity_poly.type
_entity_poly.pdbx_seq_one_letter_code
_entity_poly.pdbx_strand_id
1 'polypeptide(L)'
;IIELPVVNLIEQHRNLARAKPHLTSRNCNNPSIAFVAISSPSLPSNTQLIPSAPATMSATPRFWSQPIRYLRWAAIQKPAIFFSVIVGSLGPLTVAVVPPIRRRLGDAQRPEIPFTYPVPTGPRKDLKGYED
;
A
#
# COMPACT_ATOMS: atom_id res chain seq x y z
N ILE A 1 9.34 -3.67 -53.73
CA ILE A 1 8.80 -4.91 -53.10
C ILE A 1 9.87 -5.32 -52.10
N ILE A 2 9.82 -4.98 -50.81
CA ILE A 2 8.77 -5.20 -49.82
C ILE A 2 8.85 -4.08 -48.77
N GLU A 3 7.70 -3.46 -48.53
CA GLU A 3 7.45 -2.39 -47.56
C GLU A 3 7.19 -2.94 -46.14
N LEU A 4 7.70 -2.21 -45.15
CA LEU A 4 7.17 -1.91 -43.80
C LEU A 4 5.99 -2.75 -43.24
N PRO A 5 6.21 -3.52 -42.14
CA PRO A 5 5.10 -3.93 -41.27
C PRO A 5 5.30 -3.70 -39.75
N VAL A 6 6.30 -2.91 -39.30
CA VAL A 6 6.54 -2.76 -37.84
C VAL A 6 5.74 -1.60 -37.22
N VAL A 7 5.45 -0.54 -37.97
CA VAL A 7 4.74 0.64 -37.44
C VAL A 7 3.26 0.37 -37.17
N ASN A 8 2.63 -0.57 -37.90
CA ASN A 8 1.20 -0.86 -37.79
C ASN A 8 0.83 -1.63 -36.50
N LEU A 9 1.77 -2.39 -35.92
CA LEU A 9 1.53 -3.17 -34.69
C LEU A 9 1.52 -2.30 -33.43
N ILE A 10 2.32 -1.23 -33.41
CA ILE A 10 2.38 -0.29 -32.28
C ILE A 10 1.11 0.58 -32.23
N GLU A 11 0.50 0.88 -33.38
CA GLU A 11 -0.76 1.61 -33.42
C GLU A 11 -1.98 0.76 -33.00
N GLN A 12 -2.02 -0.54 -33.35
CA GLN A 12 -3.11 -1.41 -32.91
C GLN A 12 -3.17 -1.54 -31.37
N HIS A 13 -2.04 -1.59 -30.68
CA HIS A 13 -2.01 -1.66 -29.22
C HIS A 13 -2.44 -0.35 -28.54
N ARG A 14 -2.27 0.81 -29.20
CA ARG A 14 -2.70 2.11 -28.68
C ARG A 14 -4.22 2.32 -28.82
N ASN A 15 -4.83 1.77 -29.87
CA ASN A 15 -6.27 1.90 -30.13
C ASN A 15 -7.13 0.97 -29.25
N LEU A 16 -6.61 -0.19 -28.83
CA LEU A 16 -7.28 -1.07 -27.86
C LEU A 16 -7.35 -0.47 -26.45
N ALA A 17 -6.42 0.41 -26.08
CA ALA A 17 -6.43 1.09 -24.78
C ALA A 17 -7.46 2.24 -24.68
N ARG A 18 -8.03 2.70 -25.80
CA ARG A 18 -9.02 3.79 -25.85
C ARG A 18 -10.47 3.29 -25.77
N ALA A 19 -10.72 1.99 -25.89
CA ALA A 19 -12.06 1.41 -25.76
C ALA A 19 -12.30 0.84 -24.35
N LYS A 20 -12.27 1.71 -23.32
CA LYS A 20 -12.81 1.36 -22.01
C LYS A 20 -14.25 1.88 -21.95
N PRO A 21 -15.29 1.02 -22.10
CA PRO A 21 -16.65 1.47 -21.88
C PRO A 21 -16.76 1.97 -20.45
N HIS A 22 -17.11 3.25 -20.33
CA HIS A 22 -17.48 3.90 -19.09
C HIS A 22 -18.73 3.19 -18.55
N LEU A 23 -18.51 2.13 -17.77
CA LEU A 23 -19.56 1.50 -16.98
C LEU A 23 -19.96 2.49 -15.90
N THR A 24 -20.99 3.27 -16.25
CA THR A 24 -21.79 4.10 -15.36
C THR A 24 -22.04 3.35 -14.06
N SER A 25 -21.52 3.93 -12.98
CA SER A 25 -21.83 3.59 -11.60
C SER A 25 -23.36 3.52 -11.43
N ARG A 26 -23.92 2.31 -11.39
CA ARG A 26 -25.28 2.11 -10.92
C ARG A 26 -25.23 2.20 -9.40
N ASN A 27 -25.75 3.31 -8.89
CA ASN A 27 -26.03 3.55 -7.49
C ASN A 27 -27.05 2.51 -6.99
N CYS A 28 -26.57 1.48 -6.28
CA CYS A 28 -27.39 0.46 -5.64
C CYS A 28 -27.93 1.00 -4.30
N ASN A 29 -28.82 1.98 -4.31
CA ASN A 29 -29.52 2.47 -3.11
C ASN A 29 -31.01 2.75 -3.39
N ASN A 30 -31.71 1.88 -4.13
CA ASN A 30 -33.16 1.92 -4.17
C ASN A 30 -33.78 0.52 -4.35
N PRO A 31 -34.42 -0.06 -3.31
CA PRO A 31 -35.09 -1.36 -3.40
C PRO A 31 -36.58 -1.17 -3.73
N SER A 32 -36.94 -0.71 -4.93
CA SER A 32 -38.36 -0.65 -5.35
C SER A 32 -38.53 -0.39 -6.84
N ILE A 33 -38.11 -1.31 -7.72
CA ILE A 33 -38.73 -1.45 -9.05
C ILE A 33 -38.60 -2.92 -9.49
N ALA A 34 -39.46 -3.79 -8.96
CA ALA A 34 -39.70 -5.10 -9.54
C ALA A 34 -41.20 -5.22 -9.76
N PHE A 35 -41.66 -4.77 -10.93
CA PHE A 35 -43.03 -5.02 -11.36
C PHE A 35 -43.11 -5.17 -12.88
N VAL A 36 -43.98 -6.10 -13.27
CA VAL A 36 -44.48 -6.45 -14.61
C VAL A 36 -43.66 -7.52 -15.36
N ALA A 37 -43.97 -8.82 -15.21
CA ALA A 37 -45.03 -9.63 -15.88
C ALA A 37 -44.49 -10.29 -17.19
N ILE A 38 -44.86 -11.48 -17.67
CA ILE A 38 -46.14 -12.21 -17.79
C ILE A 38 -45.80 -13.71 -18.03
N SER A 39 -46.70 -14.59 -17.56
CA SER A 39 -46.96 -15.98 -18.00
C SER A 39 -45.86 -17.06 -17.93
N SER A 40 -46.05 -18.05 -17.06
CA SER A 40 -46.03 -19.48 -17.45
C SER A 40 -46.74 -20.34 -16.38
N PRO A 41 -47.63 -21.26 -16.77
CA PRO A 41 -48.42 -22.07 -15.85
C PRO A 41 -47.65 -23.32 -15.38
N SER A 42 -47.69 -23.53 -14.06
CA SER A 42 -47.72 -24.81 -13.34
C SER A 42 -46.94 -26.02 -13.87
N LEU A 43 -45.91 -26.44 -13.12
CA LEU A 43 -45.69 -27.86 -12.80
C LEU A 43 -45.09 -27.98 -11.37
N PRO A 44 -45.81 -28.58 -10.40
CA PRO A 44 -45.26 -28.91 -9.09
C PRO A 44 -44.76 -30.36 -9.08
N SER A 45 -43.45 -30.54 -9.22
CA SER A 45 -42.82 -31.84 -9.01
C SER A 45 -41.40 -31.64 -8.51
N ASN A 46 -41.31 -31.54 -7.19
CA ASN A 46 -40.27 -32.12 -6.34
C ASN A 46 -38.95 -32.52 -7.07
N THR A 47 -38.02 -31.58 -7.12
CA THR A 47 -36.60 -31.87 -7.33
C THR A 47 -35.81 -31.11 -6.27
N GLN A 48 -35.89 -31.58 -5.03
CA GLN A 48 -34.80 -31.37 -4.06
C GLN A 48 -33.64 -32.27 -4.49
N LEU A 49 -32.79 -31.80 -5.42
CA LEU A 49 -31.54 -32.48 -5.75
C LEU A 49 -30.38 -31.48 -5.76
N ILE A 50 -29.49 -31.72 -4.79
CA ILE A 50 -28.10 -31.25 -4.69
C ILE A 50 -27.96 -29.81 -4.15
N PRO A 51 -27.44 -29.59 -2.92
CA PRO A 51 -26.76 -28.34 -2.62
C PRO A 51 -25.52 -28.27 -3.52
N SER A 52 -25.69 -27.73 -4.72
CA SER A 52 -24.64 -27.59 -5.72
C SER A 52 -23.63 -26.57 -5.21
N ALA A 53 -22.57 -27.12 -4.62
CA ALA A 53 -21.39 -26.45 -4.09
C ALA A 53 -21.67 -25.49 -2.91
N PRO A 54 -20.83 -25.50 -1.86
CA PRO A 54 -20.72 -24.30 -1.06
C PRO A 54 -20.27 -23.21 -2.02
N ALA A 55 -21.15 -22.26 -2.33
CA ALA A 55 -20.74 -20.97 -2.86
C ALA A 55 -19.71 -20.44 -1.87
N THR A 56 -18.44 -20.69 -2.14
CA THR A 56 -17.32 -20.10 -1.42
C THR A 56 -17.32 -18.66 -1.88
N MET A 57 -18.29 -17.90 -1.38
CA MET A 57 -18.28 -16.46 -1.45
C MET A 57 -16.96 -16.09 -0.79
N SER A 58 -16.00 -15.65 -1.59
CA SER A 58 -14.74 -15.10 -1.11
C SER A 58 -15.03 -13.74 -0.48
N ALA A 59 -15.78 -13.78 0.62
CA ALA A 59 -16.00 -12.66 1.50
C ALA A 59 -14.63 -12.12 1.89
N THR A 60 -14.45 -10.80 1.77
CA THR A 60 -13.22 -10.14 2.18
C THR A 60 -12.90 -10.58 3.61
N PRO A 61 -11.74 -11.21 3.87
CA PRO A 61 -11.42 -11.71 5.20
C PRO A 61 -11.45 -10.54 6.19
N ARG A 62 -12.08 -10.71 7.35
CA ARG A 62 -12.08 -9.67 8.37
C ARG A 62 -10.73 -9.62 9.07
N PHE A 63 -10.21 -8.40 9.28
CA PHE A 63 -8.92 -8.18 9.95
C PHE A 63 -8.85 -8.81 11.35
N TRP A 64 -9.87 -8.58 12.18
CA TRP A 64 -9.92 -9.03 13.58
C TRP A 64 -10.19 -10.52 13.77
N SER A 65 -10.64 -11.23 12.73
CA SER A 65 -10.91 -12.67 12.82
C SER A 65 -9.79 -13.51 12.23
N GLN A 66 -9.12 -13.02 11.18
CA GLN A 66 -8.13 -13.78 10.42
C GLN A 66 -7.02 -12.84 9.88
N PRO A 67 -6.14 -12.30 10.74
CA PRO A 67 -5.19 -11.26 10.35
C PRO A 67 -4.19 -11.73 9.28
N ILE A 68 -3.61 -12.93 9.44
CA ILE A 68 -2.64 -13.49 8.47
C ILE A 68 -3.29 -13.72 7.09
N ARG A 69 -4.54 -14.21 7.07
CA ARG A 69 -5.29 -14.41 5.83
C ARG A 69 -5.63 -13.07 5.17
N TYR A 70 -5.96 -12.05 5.95
CA TYR A 70 -6.21 -10.69 5.46
C TYR A 70 -4.96 -10.06 4.84
N LEU A 71 -3.80 -10.16 5.48
CA LEU A 71 -2.54 -9.61 4.94
C LEU A 71 -2.19 -10.24 3.58
N ARG A 72 -2.33 -11.57 3.45
CA ARG A 72 -2.11 -12.27 2.17
C ARG A 72 -3.07 -11.82 1.08
N TRP A 73 -4.36 -11.64 1.41
CA TRP A 73 -5.37 -11.15 0.47
C TRP A 73 -5.11 -9.68 0.06
N ALA A 74 -4.77 -8.84 1.03
CA ALA A 74 -4.51 -7.41 0.82
C ALA A 74 -3.28 -7.16 -0.07
N ALA A 75 -2.23 -7.97 0.07
CA ALA A 75 -1.03 -7.89 -0.76
C ALA A 75 -1.33 -8.15 -2.26
N ILE A 76 -2.27 -9.05 -2.56
CA ILE A 76 -2.61 -9.44 -3.95
C ILE A 76 -3.67 -8.50 -4.55
N GLN A 77 -4.74 -8.20 -3.81
CA GLN A 77 -5.89 -7.46 -4.34
C GLN A 77 -5.72 -5.94 -4.30
N LYS A 78 -4.95 -5.43 -3.33
CA LYS A 78 -4.74 -3.98 -3.12
C LYS A 78 -3.27 -3.68 -2.84
N PRO A 79 -2.35 -3.96 -3.80
CA PRO A 79 -0.91 -3.86 -3.56
C PRO A 79 -0.47 -2.45 -3.18
N ALA A 80 -1.05 -1.41 -3.78
CA ALA A 80 -0.68 -0.02 -3.50
C ALA A 80 -0.83 0.33 -2.01
N ILE A 81 -2.01 0.09 -1.42
CA ILE A 81 -2.29 0.44 -0.01
C ILE A 81 -1.43 -0.42 0.92
N PHE A 82 -1.30 -1.72 0.64
CA PHE A 82 -0.55 -2.64 1.48
C PHE A 82 0.92 -2.25 1.59
N PHE A 83 1.60 -2.04 0.45
CA PHE A 83 3.01 -1.69 0.45
C PHE A 83 3.28 -0.26 0.92
N SER A 84 2.38 0.70 0.68
CA SER A 84 2.52 2.06 1.22
C SER A 84 2.57 2.07 2.74
N VAL A 85 1.74 1.28 3.42
CA VAL A 85 1.75 1.19 4.88
C VAL A 85 3.04 0.54 5.38
N ILE A 86 3.49 -0.55 4.74
CA ILE A 86 4.73 -1.24 5.14
C ILE A 86 5.94 -0.32 4.98
N VAL A 87 6.13 0.26 3.79
CA VAL A 87 7.27 1.13 3.51
C VAL A 87 7.22 2.42 4.35
N GLY A 88 6.02 2.98 4.54
CA GLY A 88 5.83 4.13 5.42
C GLY A 88 6.15 3.82 6.89
N SER A 89 5.78 2.63 7.37
CA SER A 89 6.10 2.19 8.74
C SER A 89 7.57 1.81 8.94
N LEU A 90 8.26 1.41 7.86
CA LEU A 90 9.65 0.98 7.94
C LEU A 90 10.57 2.12 8.35
N GLY A 91 10.31 3.36 7.91
CA GLY A 91 11.11 4.53 8.28
C GLY A 91 11.19 4.77 9.79
N PRO A 92 10.06 4.98 10.49
CA PRO A 92 10.04 5.09 11.95
C PRO A 92 10.62 3.87 12.67
N LEU A 93 10.36 2.67 12.14
CA LEU A 93 10.85 1.42 12.72
C LEU A 93 12.39 1.35 12.65
N THR A 94 12.99 1.76 11.54
CA THR A 94 14.43 1.87 11.40
C THR A 94 15.03 2.90 12.38
N VAL A 95 14.39 4.06 12.57
CA VAL A 95 14.85 5.06 13.56
C VAL A 95 14.78 4.53 14.99
N ALA A 96 13.80 3.70 15.33
CA ALA A 96 13.71 3.10 16.66
C ALA A 96 14.71 1.95 16.86
N VAL A 97 14.93 1.13 15.84
CA VAL A 97 15.69 -0.13 15.94
C VAL A 97 17.19 0.07 15.68
N VAL A 98 17.57 0.95 14.75
CA VAL A 98 18.98 1.11 14.33
C VAL A 98 19.88 1.77 15.40
N PRO A 99 19.50 2.89 16.05
CA PRO A 99 20.34 3.52 17.07
C PRO A 99 20.73 2.61 18.26
N PRO A 100 19.82 1.83 18.87
CA PRO A 100 20.23 0.94 19.97
C PRO A 100 21.12 -0.20 19.47
N ILE A 101 20.91 -0.72 18.25
CA ILE A 101 21.81 -1.72 17.66
C ILE A 101 23.19 -1.12 17.44
N ARG A 102 23.29 0.07 16.85
CA ARG A 102 24.57 0.77 16.62
C ARG A 102 25.34 1.04 17.91
N ARG A 103 24.65 1.48 18.97
CA ARG A 103 25.27 1.71 20.28
C ARG A 103 25.83 0.43 20.92
N ARG A 104 25.16 -0.72 20.69
CA ARG A 104 25.65 -2.04 21.16
C ARG A 104 26.86 -2.54 20.36
N LEU A 105 26.98 -2.15 19.10
CA LEU A 105 28.11 -2.50 18.23
C LEU A 105 29.36 -1.63 18.47
N GLY A 106 29.32 -0.73 19.46
CA GLY A 106 30.47 0.10 19.84
C GLY A 106 30.56 1.45 19.13
N ASP A 107 29.56 1.79 18.31
CA ASP A 107 29.45 3.14 17.71
C ASP A 107 28.87 4.10 18.77
N ALA A 108 29.77 4.78 19.49
CA ALA A 108 29.41 5.73 20.53
C ALA A 108 28.87 7.05 19.94
N GLN A 109 28.09 7.78 20.74
CA GLN A 109 27.59 9.09 20.34
C GLN A 109 28.78 10.04 20.11
N ARG A 110 28.86 10.64 18.93
CA ARG A 110 29.87 11.66 18.61
C ARG A 110 29.72 12.84 19.58
N PRO A 111 30.82 13.35 20.17
CA PRO A 111 30.77 14.54 21.02
C PRO A 111 30.26 15.75 20.23
N GLU A 112 29.58 16.66 20.93
CA GLU A 112 29.05 17.88 20.35
C GLU A 112 30.19 18.80 19.90
N ILE A 113 30.05 19.37 18.70
CA ILE A 113 31.01 20.33 18.16
C ILE A 113 30.80 21.64 18.92
N PRO A 114 31.87 22.27 19.46
CA PRO A 114 31.71 23.54 20.14
C PRO A 114 31.26 24.61 19.15
N PHE A 115 30.15 25.29 19.46
CA PHE A 115 29.63 26.39 18.64
C PHE A 115 30.34 27.73 18.88
N THR A 116 31.17 27.82 19.93
CA THR A 116 31.88 29.03 20.31
C THR A 116 33.29 28.68 20.73
N TYR A 117 34.20 29.63 20.55
CA TYR A 117 35.56 29.50 21.05
C TYR A 117 35.55 29.08 22.52
N PRO A 118 36.25 28.00 22.91
CA PRO A 118 36.24 27.53 24.28
C PRO A 118 36.93 28.55 25.17
N VAL A 119 36.14 29.37 25.85
CA VAL A 119 36.64 30.31 26.86
C VAL A 119 36.98 29.50 28.10
N PRO A 120 38.25 29.50 28.56
CA PRO A 120 38.61 28.80 29.78
C PRO A 120 37.88 29.43 30.99
N THR A 121 37.27 28.60 31.84
CA THR A 121 36.53 29.04 33.04
C THR A 121 37.45 29.56 34.17
N GLY A 122 38.75 29.69 33.91
CA GLY A 122 39.75 30.07 34.91
C GLY A 122 39.94 31.58 35.04
N PRO A 123 40.48 32.05 36.18
CA PRO A 123 40.95 33.43 36.34
C PRO A 123 41.99 33.77 35.26
N ARG A 124 42.02 35.04 34.83
CA ARG A 124 43.02 35.51 33.86
C ARG A 124 44.42 35.33 34.44
N LYS A 125 45.32 34.77 33.64
CA LYS A 125 46.75 34.67 33.97
C LYS A 125 47.47 35.89 33.43
N ASP A 126 48.28 36.54 34.26
CA ASP A 126 49.15 37.63 33.82
C ASP A 126 50.21 37.06 32.86
N LEU A 127 50.13 37.47 31.60
CA LEU A 127 51.09 37.11 30.56
C LEU A 127 52.29 38.06 30.66
N LYS A 128 53.52 37.57 30.42
CA LYS A 128 54.72 38.41 30.29
C LYS A 128 55.41 38.09 28.96
N GLY A 129 56.00 39.10 28.32
CA GLY A 129 56.84 38.91 27.12
C GLY A 129 56.22 39.36 25.80
N TYR A 130 55.17 40.17 25.83
CA TYR A 130 54.58 40.83 24.65
C TYR A 130 54.33 42.33 24.94
N GLU A 131 55.24 42.95 25.72
CA GLU A 131 55.10 44.32 26.23
C GLU A 131 55.81 45.37 25.34
N ASP A 132 56.36 44.95 24.20
CA ASP A 132 57.09 45.80 23.24
C ASP A 132 56.15 46.56 22.29
#